data_AF-A0A848HQ28-F1
#
_entry.id   AF-A0A848HQ28-F1
#
_cell.length_a   1.000
_cell.length_b   1.000
_cell.length_c   1.000
_cell.angle_alpha   90.00
_cell.angle_beta   90.00
_cell.angle_gamma   90.00
#
_symmetry.space_group_name_H-M   'P 1'
#
loop_
_entity.id
_entity.type
_entity.pdbx_description
1 polymer ?
#
loop_
_entity_poly.entity_id
_entity_poly.type
_entity_poly.pdbx_seq_one_letter_code
_entity_poly.pdbx_strand_id
1 'polypeptide(L)' 'MEPVIVGWGHAKFGKHDALSLEQLIRSAASEALASAGIGAGRRATPDGE' A
#
# COMPACT_ATOMS: atom_id res chain seq x y z
N MET A 1 23.05 -0.66 10.09
CA MET A 1 21.79 -0.06 9.61
C MET A 1 20.68 -0.95 10.14
N GLU A 2 19.74 -0.39 10.89
CA GLU A 2 18.65 -1.15 11.49
C GLU A 2 17.34 -0.86 10.74
N PRO A 3 16.50 -1.88 10.48
CA PRO A 3 15.22 -1.67 9.81
C PRO A 3 14.28 -0.87 10.70
N VAL A 4 13.50 0.02 10.09
CA VAL A 4 12.54 0.89 10.78
C VAL A 4 11.22 0.95 10.00
N ILE A 5 10.12 1.27 10.70
CA ILE A 5 8.83 1.55 10.08
C ILE A 5 8.87 2.97 9.51
N VAL A 6 8.64 3.10 8.20
CA VAL A 6 8.71 4.40 7.49
C VAL A 6 7.34 4.93 7.06
N GLY A 7 6.26 4.19 7.29
CA GLY A 7 4.90 4.61 6.97
C GLY A 7 3.83 3.77 7.68
N TRP A 8 2.62 4.30 7.75
CA TRP A 8 1.46 3.71 8.40
C TRP A 8 0.16 4.11 7.69
N GLY A 9 -0.84 3.24 7.75
CA GLY A 9 -2.15 3.48 7.14
C GLY A 9 -3.11 2.38 7.54
N HIS A 10 -4.41 2.65 7.47
CA HIS A 10 -5.43 1.67 7.83
C HIS A 10 -6.68 1.85 6.99
N ALA A 11 -7.38 0.75 6.70
CA ALA A 11 -8.69 0.86 6.10
C ALA A 11 -9.69 1.48 7.10
N LYS A 12 -10.82 2.00 6.60
CA LYS A 12 -11.94 2.37 7.46
C LYS A 12 -12.47 1.14 8.17
N PHE A 13 -12.63 1.25 9.49
CA PHE A 13 -13.26 0.22 10.31
C PHE A 13 -14.78 0.26 10.15
N GLY A 14 -15.42 -0.91 10.15
CA GLY A 14 -16.86 -1.03 9.99
C GLY A 14 -17.27 -2.44 9.57
N LYS A 15 -18.54 -2.59 9.21
CA LYS A 15 -19.06 -3.86 8.70
C LYS A 15 -18.48 -4.15 7.31
N HIS A 16 -17.99 -5.36 7.11
CA HIS A 16 -17.44 -5.82 5.84
C HIS A 16 -18.56 -6.36 4.94
N ASP A 17 -19.25 -5.48 4.23
CA ASP A 17 -20.32 -5.84 3.29
C ASP A 17 -20.26 -5.12 1.93
N ALA A 18 -19.62 -3.94 1.85
CA ALA A 18 -19.56 -3.15 0.62
C ALA A 18 -18.26 -3.31 -0.20
N LEU A 19 -17.14 -3.64 0.44
CA LEU A 19 -15.82 -3.74 -0.21
C LEU A 19 -15.28 -5.15 -0.09
N SER A 20 -14.51 -5.57 -1.09
CA SER A 20 -13.71 -6.79 -0.99
C SER A 20 -12.49 -6.60 -0.09
N LEU A 21 -11.96 -7.71 0.42
CA LEU A 21 -10.73 -7.71 1.21
C LEU A 21 -9.54 -7.10 0.45
N GLU A 22 -9.41 -7.38 -0.85
CA GLU A 22 -8.34 -6.80 -1.68
C GLU A 22 -8.43 -5.28 -1.75
N GLN A 23 -9.65 -4.74 -1.89
CA GLN A 23 -9.87 -3.29 -1.89
C GLN A 23 -9.51 -2.67 -0.53
N LEU A 24 -9.79 -3.35 0.58
CA LEU A 24 -9.41 -2.90 1.92
C LEU A 24 -7.88 -2.90 2.11
N ILE A 25 -7.20 -3.96 1.69
CA ILE A 25 -5.74 -4.07 1.73
C ILE A 25 -5.11 -2.95 0.89
N ARG A 26 -5.60 -2.74 -0.34
CA ARG A 26 -5.14 -1.66 -1.23
C ARG A 26 -5.32 -0.28 -0.60
N SER A 27 -6.44 -0.03 0.08
CA SER A 27 -6.68 1.23 0.78
C SER A 27 -5.63 1.48 1.86
N ALA A 28 -5.44 0.52 2.77
CA ALA A 28 -4.48 0.65 3.87
C ALA A 28 -3.03 0.79 3.36
N ALA A 29 -2.66 0.03 2.34
CA ALA A 29 -1.33 0.10 1.73
C ALA A 29 -1.08 1.44 1.03
N SER A 30 -2.08 1.99 0.34
CA SER A 30 -1.98 3.29 -0.33
C SER A 30 -1.76 4.42 0.68
N GLU A 31 -2.48 4.39 1.81
CA GLU A 31 -2.25 5.34 2.92
C GLU A 31 -0.85 5.20 3.52
N ALA A 32 -0.39 3.97 3.75
CA ALA A 32 0.95 3.72 4.27
C ALA A 32 2.04 4.26 3.34
N LEU A 33 1.94 4.02 2.04
CA LEU A 33 2.86 4.57 1.03
C LEU A 33 2.83 6.10 1.00
N ALA A 34 1.63 6.69 1.06
CA ALA A 34 1.46 8.14 1.10
C ALA A 34 2.10 8.76 2.36
N SER A 35 1.90 8.15 3.53
CA SER A 35 2.53 8.62 4.79
C SER A 35 4.06 8.54 4.75
N ALA A 36 4.61 7.57 4.03
CA ALA A 36 6.05 7.39 3.83
C ALA A 36 6.64 8.33 2.76
N GLY A 37 5.79 9.01 1.98
CA GLY A 37 6.21 9.80 0.82
C GLY A 37 6.77 8.95 -0.33
N ILE A 38 6.37 7.68 -0.44
CA ILE A 38 6.89 6.72 -1.42
C ILE A 38 5.85 6.51 -2.53
N GLY A 39 6.27 6.61 -3.79
CA GLY A 39 5.43 6.29 -4.94
C GLY A 39 5.22 4.78 -5.11
N ALA A 40 4.04 4.36 -5.58
CA ALA A 40 3.78 2.98 -5.97
C ALA A 40 4.59 2.63 -7.22
N GLY A 41 5.81 2.15 -7.04
CA GLY A 41 6.72 1.83 -8.14
C GLY A 41 6.31 0.55 -8.87
N ARG A 42 6.13 0.65 -10.19
CA ARG A 42 6.35 -0.50 -11.08
C ARG A 42 7.86 -0.65 -11.22
N ARG A 43 8.41 -1.79 -10.84
CA ARG A 43 9.75 -2.17 -11.32
C ARG A 43 9.64 -2.31 -12.84
N ALA A 44 10.34 -1.47 -13.60
CA ALA A 44 10.45 -1.66 -15.04
C ALA A 44 11.08 -3.03 -15.27
N THR A 45 10.39 -3.91 -16.00
CA THR A 45 11.02 -5.09 -16.58
C THR A 45 12.06 -4.55 -17.56
N PRO A 46 13.32 -5.00 -17.54
CA PRO A 46 14.22 -4.68 -18.64
C PRO A 46 13.56 -5.22 -19.91
N ASP A 47 13.29 -4.35 -20.88
CA ASP A 47 12.80 -4.74 -22.19
C ASP A 47 13.79 -5.77 -22.76
N GLY A 48 13.28 -6.95 -23.12
CA GLY A 48 14.09 -8.01 -23.70
C GLY A 48 14.63 -7.60 -25.06
N GLU A 49 15.93 -7.83 -25.25
CA GLU A 49 16.55 -8.00 -26.57
C GLU A 49 16.07 -9.30 -27.24
#